data_AF-A0A9P7TDC0-F1
#
_entry.id   AF-A0A9P7TDC0-F1
#
_cell.length_a   1.000
_cell.length_b   1.000
_cell.length_c   1.000
_cell.angle_alpha   90.00
_cell.angle_beta   90.00
_cell.angle_gamma   90.00
#
_symmetry.space_group_name_H-M   'P 1'
#
loop_
_entity.id
_entity.type
_entity.pdbx_description
1 polymer ?
#
loop_
_entity_poly.entity_id
_entity_poly.type
_entity_poly.pdbx_seq_one_letter_code
_entity_poly.pdbx_strand_id
1 'polypeptide(L)'
;MSQVMDRDWNSKYFEQDDLKKTITHAHVSVRKTNGNKGENGAPPVNHWSVIFETSSSHSVCLNMVLKDGKSDVTRGIILISTGACNFDREALHTLSFPIKGTPTVEDVVNFVNKNGLHRYRFGTDGQGCRFWVCTFISHLEKEGLVEYGSADQAWADAAYYYIDPSGRELRELKEGTFVTSTESV
;
A
#
# COMPACT_ATOMS: atom_id res chain seq x y z
N MET A 1 -23.88 4.03 6.19
CA MET A 1 -22.40 4.04 6.28
C MET A 1 -21.99 2.61 6.56
N SER A 2 -21.37 1.90 5.61
CA SER A 2 -20.97 0.51 5.85
C SER A 2 -19.93 0.47 6.96
N GLN A 3 -20.11 -0.47 7.88
CA GLN A 3 -19.42 -0.61 9.16
C GLN A 3 -18.02 -1.25 9.00
N VAL A 4 -17.41 -1.15 7.81
CA VAL A 4 -16.22 -1.93 7.42
C VAL A 4 -14.93 -1.11 7.56
N MET A 5 -14.97 0.19 7.30
CA MET A 5 -13.78 1.07 7.39
C MET A 5 -13.83 1.89 8.68
N ASP A 6 -12.83 1.70 9.56
CA ASP A 6 -12.75 2.38 10.85
C ASP A 6 -11.93 3.69 10.80
N ARG A 7 -11.50 4.18 11.96
CA ARG A 7 -10.74 5.43 12.09
C ARG A 7 -9.33 5.42 11.47
N ASP A 8 -8.82 4.26 11.07
CA ASP A 8 -7.53 4.11 10.39
C ASP A 8 -7.68 4.01 8.87
N TRP A 9 -8.90 4.18 8.36
CA TRP A 9 -9.21 4.33 6.95
C TRP A 9 -9.62 5.77 6.61
N ASN A 10 -9.26 6.21 5.41
CA ASN A 10 -9.78 7.42 4.80
C ASN A 10 -10.31 7.10 3.41
N SER A 11 -11.63 7.17 3.27
CA SER A 11 -12.36 6.82 2.05
C SER A 11 -12.90 8.04 1.30
N LYS A 12 -12.32 9.23 1.51
CA LYS A 12 -12.83 10.50 0.93
C LYS A 12 -13.00 10.45 -0.58
N TYR A 13 -12.10 9.75 -1.28
CA TYR A 13 -12.08 9.65 -2.75
C TYR A 13 -12.46 8.24 -3.25
N PHE A 14 -13.14 7.46 -2.43
CA PHE A 14 -13.55 6.10 -2.76
C PHE A 14 -15.04 6.04 -3.09
N GLU A 15 -15.36 5.43 -4.23
CA GLU A 15 -16.74 5.17 -4.64
C GLU A 15 -17.24 3.88 -3.96
N GLN A 16 -18.30 3.96 -3.14
CA GLN A 16 -18.72 2.79 -2.36
C GLN A 16 -19.18 1.60 -3.21
N ASP A 17 -19.68 1.83 -4.42
CA ASP A 17 -20.07 0.74 -5.32
C ASP A 17 -18.87 -0.10 -5.79
N ASP A 18 -17.65 0.43 -5.68
CA ASP A 18 -16.43 -0.33 -5.98
C ASP A 18 -16.22 -1.50 -5.00
N LEU A 19 -16.81 -1.46 -3.80
CA LEU A 19 -16.75 -2.58 -2.84
C LEU A 19 -17.17 -3.91 -3.48
N LYS A 20 -18.13 -3.88 -4.42
CA LYS A 20 -18.68 -5.06 -5.08
C LYS A 20 -17.88 -5.51 -6.30
N LYS A 21 -16.89 -4.72 -6.74
CA LYS A 21 -16.10 -5.05 -7.94
C LYS A 21 -15.11 -6.14 -7.61
N THR A 22 -14.99 -7.12 -8.50
CA THR A 22 -14.00 -8.18 -8.41
C THR A 22 -12.63 -7.68 -8.82
N ILE A 23 -11.60 -8.17 -8.14
CA ILE A 23 -10.21 -7.82 -8.40
C ILE A 23 -9.57 -8.92 -9.25
N THR A 24 -8.81 -8.52 -10.26
CA THR A 24 -8.08 -9.43 -11.15
C THR A 24 -6.57 -9.42 -10.91
N HIS A 25 -6.02 -8.27 -10.53
CA HIS A 25 -4.60 -8.10 -10.25
C HIS A 25 -4.37 -7.16 -9.08
N ALA A 26 -3.28 -7.39 -8.35
CA ALA A 26 -2.68 -6.44 -7.43
C ALA A 26 -1.38 -5.90 -8.03
N HIS A 27 -1.32 -4.59 -8.21
CA HIS A 27 -0.14 -3.89 -8.70
C HIS A 27 0.54 -3.16 -7.55
N VAL A 28 1.80 -3.47 -7.28
CA VAL A 28 2.65 -2.66 -6.40
C VAL A 28 3.29 -1.58 -7.24
N SER A 29 2.92 -0.32 -7.02
CA SER A 29 3.41 0.83 -7.79
C SER A 29 4.36 1.68 -6.97
N VAL A 30 5.51 2.00 -7.55
CA VAL A 30 6.53 2.86 -6.97
C VAL A 30 6.51 4.20 -7.68
N ARG A 31 6.34 5.30 -6.93
CA ARG A 31 6.21 6.66 -7.49
C ARG A 31 7.17 7.64 -6.83
N LYS A 32 7.42 8.76 -7.49
CA LYS A 32 8.08 9.91 -6.86
C LYS A 32 7.23 10.44 -5.72
N THR A 33 7.87 10.85 -4.63
CA THR A 33 7.22 11.69 -3.63
C THR A 33 7.36 13.16 -4.06
N ASN A 34 6.27 13.76 -4.55
CA ASN A 34 6.30 15.16 -4.99
C ASN A 34 6.76 16.09 -3.85
N GLY A 35 7.77 16.92 -4.12
CA GLY A 35 8.31 17.88 -3.15
C GLY A 35 9.29 17.29 -2.11
N ASN A 36 9.53 15.98 -2.12
CA ASN A 36 10.59 15.40 -1.29
C ASN A 36 11.95 15.73 -1.90
N LYS A 37 12.77 16.50 -1.20
CA LYS A 37 14.15 16.84 -1.60
C LYS A 37 15.19 15.90 -1.00
N GLY A 38 14.77 14.92 -0.20
CA GLY A 38 15.65 14.24 0.72
C GLY A 38 15.91 15.05 1.99
N GLU A 39 16.53 14.42 2.99
CA GLU A 39 16.91 15.06 4.25
C GLU A 39 18.39 14.77 4.54
N ASN A 40 19.16 15.78 4.98
CA ASN A 40 20.57 15.64 5.37
C ASN A 40 21.47 14.95 4.32
N GLY A 41 21.21 15.19 3.03
CA GLY A 41 21.95 14.59 1.92
C GLY A 41 21.49 13.19 1.52
N ALA A 42 20.51 12.60 2.22
CA ALA A 42 19.86 11.36 1.78
C ALA A 42 18.94 11.65 0.59
N PRO A 43 18.86 10.77 -0.43
CA PRO A 43 17.95 10.97 -1.54
C PRO A 43 16.49 10.91 -1.09
N PRO A 44 15.57 11.57 -1.80
CA PRO A 44 14.14 11.49 -1.52
C PRO A 44 13.66 10.04 -1.50
N VAL A 45 12.57 9.77 -0.80
CA VAL A 45 12.00 8.41 -0.74
C VAL A 45 10.96 8.23 -1.83
N ASN A 46 10.87 7.04 -2.42
CA ASN A 46 9.72 6.71 -3.26
C ASN A 46 8.50 6.46 -2.38
N HIS A 47 7.32 6.74 -2.92
CA HIS A 47 6.06 6.29 -2.32
C HIS A 47 5.66 4.96 -2.94
N TRP A 48 5.21 4.03 -2.10
CA TRP A 48 4.79 2.69 -2.48
C TRP A 48 3.30 2.53 -2.19
N SER A 49 2.56 2.00 -3.16
CA SER A 49 1.13 1.74 -3.04
C SER A 49 0.73 0.41 -3.66
N VAL A 50 -0.45 -0.07 -3.28
CA VAL A 50 -1.10 -1.22 -3.92
C VAL A 50 -2.30 -0.73 -4.71
N ILE A 51 -2.41 -1.14 -5.96
CA ILE A 51 -3.50 -0.77 -6.85
C ILE A 51 -4.16 -2.05 -7.36
N PHE A 52 -5.45 -2.19 -7.12
CA PHE A 52 -6.23 -3.34 -7.56
C PHE A 52 -6.90 -3.03 -8.89
N GLU A 53 -6.60 -3.84 -9.90
CA GLU A 53 -7.30 -3.79 -11.18
C GLU A 53 -8.64 -4.51 -11.05
N THR A 54 -9.72 -3.77 -11.31
CA THR A 54 -11.10 -4.32 -11.28
C THR A 54 -11.72 -4.44 -12.67
N SER A 55 -11.18 -3.69 -13.63
CA SER A 55 -11.39 -3.84 -15.07
C SER A 55 -10.23 -3.17 -15.80
N SER A 56 -10.16 -3.32 -17.11
CA SER A 56 -9.13 -2.70 -17.96
C SER A 56 -9.07 -1.16 -17.90
N SER A 57 -10.07 -0.51 -17.30
CA SER A 57 -10.14 0.95 -17.17
C SER A 57 -10.45 1.42 -15.76
N HIS A 58 -10.53 0.53 -14.76
CA HIS A 58 -10.98 0.87 -13.41
C HIS A 58 -10.14 0.19 -12.34
N SER A 59 -9.74 0.97 -11.34
CA SER A 59 -8.87 0.50 -10.27
C SER A 59 -9.22 1.10 -8.91
N VAL A 60 -8.83 0.39 -7.86
CA VAL A 60 -8.91 0.87 -6.48
C VAL A 60 -7.50 0.89 -5.88
N CYS A 61 -7.09 2.04 -5.35
CA CYS A 61 -5.75 2.23 -4.79
C CYS A 61 -5.79 2.23 -3.26
N LEU A 62 -4.91 1.45 -2.63
CA LEU A 62 -4.59 1.51 -1.20
C LEU A 62 -3.24 2.17 -1.00
N ASN A 63 -3.25 3.32 -0.32
CA ASN A 63 -2.04 4.06 0.04
C ASN A 63 -1.91 4.10 1.56
N MET A 64 -0.87 3.49 2.10
CA MET A 64 -0.50 3.67 3.50
C MET A 64 0.29 4.98 3.65
N VAL A 65 -0.27 5.95 4.37
CA VAL A 65 0.33 7.27 4.59
C VAL A 65 0.36 7.62 6.07
N LEU A 66 1.21 8.56 6.46
CA LEU A 66 1.14 9.16 7.79
C LEU A 66 -0.19 9.92 7.95
N LYS A 67 -0.81 9.79 9.12
CA LYS A 67 -1.98 10.58 9.48
C LYS A 67 -1.57 12.04 9.68
N ASP A 68 -2.25 12.95 8.99
CA ASP A 68 -2.10 14.38 9.24
C ASP A 68 -2.53 14.71 10.68
N GLY A 69 -1.62 15.25 11.48
CA GLY A 69 -1.90 15.67 12.85
C GLY A 69 -0.67 15.76 13.74
N LYS A 70 -0.73 16.62 14.76
CA LYS A 70 0.40 16.88 15.68
C LYS A 70 0.51 15.87 16.83
N SER A 71 -0.56 15.12 17.13
CA SER A 71 -0.64 14.29 18.34
C SER A 71 -0.04 12.89 18.19
N ASP A 72 0.05 12.36 16.98
CA ASP A 72 0.64 11.04 16.72
C ASP A 72 1.37 11.03 15.38
N VAL A 73 2.66 11.39 15.43
CA VAL A 73 3.51 11.61 14.24
C VAL A 73 3.92 10.31 13.53
N THR A 74 3.58 9.15 14.08
CA THR A 74 3.92 7.83 13.50
C THR A 74 2.71 7.06 13.00
N ARG A 75 1.49 7.45 13.39
CA ARG A 75 0.29 6.69 13.04
C ARG A 75 0.04 6.73 11.55
N GLY A 76 -0.05 5.54 10.95
CA GLY A 76 -0.47 5.34 9.58
C GLY A 76 -1.99 5.33 9.44
N ILE A 77 -2.47 5.72 8.26
CA ILE A 77 -3.84 5.50 7.80
C ILE A 77 -3.81 4.97 6.37
N ILE A 78 -4.80 4.16 6.01
CA ILE A 78 -5.00 3.71 4.64
C ILE A 78 -5.91 4.72 3.93
N LEU A 79 -5.37 5.42 2.93
CA LEU A 79 -6.20 6.12 1.96
C LEU A 79 -6.66 5.09 0.92
N ILE A 80 -7.96 4.88 0.83
CA ILE A 80 -8.58 4.13 -0.26
C ILE A 80 -9.20 5.12 -1.26
N SER A 81 -8.98 4.88 -2.54
CA SER A 81 -9.47 5.77 -3.61
C SER A 81 -9.82 4.99 -4.87
N THR A 82 -10.80 5.53 -5.61
CA THR A 82 -11.25 5.04 -6.92
C THR A 82 -10.56 5.82 -8.03
N GLY A 83 -10.15 5.16 -9.10
CA GLY A 83 -9.59 5.85 -10.27
C GLY A 83 -9.36 4.97 -11.49
N ALA A 84 -9.17 5.62 -12.64
CA ALA A 84 -8.82 4.95 -13.89
C ALA A 84 -7.45 4.27 -13.79
N CYS A 85 -7.28 3.16 -14.53
CA CYS A 85 -6.03 2.40 -14.64
C CYS A 85 -4.88 3.28 -15.17
N ASN A 86 -4.18 3.97 -14.27
CA ASN A 86 -2.99 4.78 -14.57
C ASN A 86 -1.78 4.21 -13.80
N PHE A 87 -1.60 2.88 -13.85
CA PHE A 87 -0.47 2.20 -13.21
C PHE A 87 0.89 2.66 -13.77
N ASP A 88 0.92 3.28 -14.96
CA ASP A 88 2.15 3.53 -15.72
C ASP A 88 2.56 5.00 -15.90
N ARG A 89 1.64 5.98 -15.91
CA ARG A 89 2.01 7.34 -16.36
C ARG A 89 3.00 8.06 -15.45
N GLU A 90 3.05 7.69 -14.17
CA GLU A 90 3.94 8.31 -13.18
C GLU A 90 4.67 7.28 -12.30
N ALA A 91 4.53 5.99 -12.61
CA ALA A 91 5.24 4.95 -11.89
C ALA A 91 6.68 4.86 -12.40
N LEU A 92 7.62 4.81 -11.46
CA LEU A 92 9.02 4.52 -11.74
C LEU A 92 9.25 3.01 -11.89
N HIS A 93 8.42 2.22 -11.23
CA HIS A 93 8.45 0.77 -11.27
C HIS A 93 7.10 0.20 -10.82
N THR A 94 6.70 -0.93 -11.40
CA THR A 94 5.46 -1.63 -11.04
C THR A 94 5.71 -3.14 -11.04
N LEU A 95 5.28 -3.81 -9.97
CA LEU A 95 5.12 -5.26 -9.92
C LEU A 95 3.63 -5.59 -10.07
N SER A 96 3.31 -6.69 -10.76
CA SER A 96 1.94 -7.10 -11.03
C SER A 96 1.74 -8.55 -10.63
N PHE A 97 0.77 -8.80 -9.74
CA PHE A 97 0.44 -10.12 -9.24
C PHE A 97 -1.00 -10.47 -9.62
N PRO A 98 -1.22 -11.52 -10.43
CA PRO A 98 -2.56 -12.04 -10.67
C PRO A 98 -3.21 -12.48 -9.36
N ILE A 99 -4.47 -12.11 -9.16
CA ILE A 99 -5.25 -12.50 -8.00
C ILE A 99 -5.96 -13.81 -8.28
N LYS A 100 -5.83 -14.76 -7.36
CA LYS A 100 -6.49 -16.07 -7.40
C LYS A 100 -7.93 -15.97 -6.90
N GLY A 101 -8.82 -16.70 -7.55
CA GLY A 101 -10.25 -16.68 -7.24
C GLY A 101 -10.94 -15.43 -7.82
N THR A 102 -11.96 -14.94 -7.11
CA THR A 102 -12.74 -13.76 -7.52
C THR A 102 -13.06 -12.85 -6.32
N PRO A 103 -12.06 -12.45 -5.50
CA PRO A 103 -12.32 -11.60 -4.36
C PRO A 103 -12.79 -10.22 -4.83
N THR A 104 -13.70 -9.65 -4.05
CA THR A 104 -14.17 -8.27 -4.22
C THR A 104 -13.26 -7.29 -3.50
N VAL A 105 -13.42 -6.00 -3.77
CA VAL A 105 -12.76 -4.94 -2.98
C VAL A 105 -13.20 -5.01 -1.51
N GLU A 106 -14.46 -5.34 -1.22
CA GLU A 106 -14.94 -5.56 0.14
C GLU A 106 -14.16 -6.70 0.85
N ASP A 107 -13.89 -7.80 0.14
CA ASP A 107 -13.09 -8.91 0.69
C ASP A 107 -11.68 -8.46 1.07
N VAL A 108 -11.07 -7.57 0.27
CA VAL A 108 -9.75 -7.01 0.59
C VAL A 108 -9.80 -6.08 1.80
N VAL A 109 -10.82 -5.23 1.92
CA VAL A 109 -10.98 -4.37 3.10
C VAL A 109 -11.16 -5.23 4.35
N ASN A 110 -12.01 -6.26 4.27
CA ASN A 110 -12.21 -7.23 5.35
C ASN A 110 -10.92 -7.97 5.70
N PHE A 111 -10.13 -8.37 4.69
CA PHE A 111 -8.83 -9.01 4.87
C PHE A 111 -7.84 -8.09 5.60
N VAL A 112 -7.74 -6.81 5.20
CA VAL A 112 -6.89 -5.81 5.88
C VAL A 112 -7.33 -5.63 7.33
N ASN A 113 -8.63 -5.63 7.59
CA ASN A 113 -9.17 -5.50 8.94
C ASN A 113 -8.88 -6.72 9.81
N LYS A 114 -9.20 -7.92 9.30
CA LYS A 114 -8.97 -9.21 9.96
C LYS A 114 -7.51 -9.40 10.35
N ASN A 115 -6.58 -9.00 9.47
CA ASN A 115 -5.14 -9.10 9.71
C ASN A 115 -4.56 -7.90 10.48
N GLY A 116 -5.37 -6.89 10.82
CA GLY A 116 -4.90 -5.71 11.54
C GLY A 116 -3.96 -4.81 10.75
N LEU A 117 -3.91 -4.94 9.42
CA LEU A 117 -2.97 -4.23 8.55
C LEU A 117 -3.26 -2.72 8.47
N HIS A 118 -4.47 -2.28 8.79
CA HIS A 118 -4.84 -0.87 8.94
C HIS A 118 -4.22 -0.21 10.19
N ARG A 119 -3.86 -1.00 11.22
CA ARG A 119 -3.32 -0.49 12.49
C ARG A 119 -1.79 -0.43 12.45
N TYR A 120 -1.27 0.44 11.61
CA TYR A 120 0.16 0.55 11.34
C TYR A 120 0.78 1.82 11.94
N ARG A 121 2.00 1.70 12.48
CA ARG A 121 2.85 2.82 12.90
C ARG A 121 4.11 2.83 12.06
N PHE A 122 4.38 3.95 11.40
CA PHE A 122 5.61 4.20 10.67
C PHE A 122 6.81 4.24 11.61
N GLY A 123 7.95 3.78 11.11
CA GLY A 123 9.25 4.12 11.70
C GLY A 123 9.52 5.63 11.62
N THR A 124 10.53 6.09 12.37
CA THR A 124 10.86 7.52 12.51
C THR A 124 11.35 8.19 11.23
N ASP A 125 11.62 7.44 10.17
CA ASP A 125 12.15 7.93 8.90
C ASP A 125 11.09 8.10 7.79
N GLY A 126 9.81 7.83 8.09
CA GLY A 126 8.71 8.02 7.15
C GLY A 126 8.68 7.04 5.97
N GLN A 127 9.51 6.00 5.96
CA GLN A 127 9.61 5.02 4.85
C GLN A 127 8.66 3.82 5.00
N GLY A 128 7.75 3.88 5.97
CA GLY A 128 6.91 2.75 6.36
C GLY A 128 5.93 2.25 5.29
N CYS A 129 5.61 3.01 4.24
CA CYS A 129 4.74 2.55 3.16
C CYS A 129 5.31 1.32 2.43
N ARG A 130 6.62 1.30 2.21
CA ARG A 130 7.32 0.20 1.53
C ARG A 130 7.25 -1.10 2.34
N PHE A 131 7.55 -1.04 3.64
CA PHE A 131 7.40 -2.19 4.54
C PHE A 131 5.94 -2.68 4.62
N TRP A 132 4.99 -1.75 4.70
CA TRP A 132 3.57 -2.08 4.73
C TRP A 132 3.13 -2.84 3.47
N VAL A 133 3.52 -2.38 2.28
CA VAL A 133 3.19 -3.03 1.01
C VAL A 133 3.78 -4.45 0.95
N CYS A 134 5.04 -4.64 1.34
CA CYS A 134 5.66 -5.96 1.33
C CYS A 134 4.96 -6.92 2.30
N THR A 135 4.61 -6.42 3.49
CA THR A 135 3.83 -7.18 4.47
C THR A 135 2.46 -7.54 3.91
N PHE A 136 1.77 -6.59 3.27
CA PHE A 136 0.47 -6.81 2.65
C PHE A 136 0.52 -7.93 1.59
N ILE A 137 1.49 -7.90 0.66
CA ILE A 137 1.67 -8.96 -0.35
C ILE A 137 2.01 -10.30 0.31
N SER A 138 2.83 -10.30 1.37
CA SER A 138 3.15 -11.51 2.13
C SER A 138 1.90 -12.16 2.75
N HIS A 139 0.98 -11.36 3.28
CA HIS A 139 -0.29 -11.87 3.79
C HIS A 139 -1.21 -12.37 2.66
N LEU A 140 -1.24 -11.71 1.49
CA LEU A 140 -2.00 -12.21 0.34
C LEU A 140 -1.49 -13.58 -0.12
N GLU A 141 -0.17 -13.76 -0.18
CA GLU A 141 0.45 -15.03 -0.55
C GLU A 141 0.11 -16.12 0.48
N LYS A 142 0.21 -15.79 1.77
CA LYS A 142 -0.10 -16.71 2.86
C LYS A 142 -1.56 -17.22 2.83
N GLU A 143 -2.51 -16.36 2.47
CA GLU A 143 -3.92 -16.76 2.28
C GLU A 143 -4.19 -17.39 0.89
N GLY A 144 -3.16 -17.53 0.04
CA GLY A 144 -3.29 -18.11 -1.29
C GLY A 144 -4.02 -17.22 -2.31
N LEU A 145 -4.07 -15.91 -2.07
CA LEU A 145 -4.70 -14.94 -2.98
C LEU A 145 -3.78 -14.52 -4.13
N VAL A 146 -2.47 -14.74 -4.01
CA VAL A 146 -1.48 -14.57 -5.10
C VAL A 146 -0.62 -15.84 -5.23
N GLU A 147 0.22 -15.90 -6.26
CA GLU A 147 1.14 -17.03 -6.45
C GLU A 147 2.22 -17.09 -5.37
N TYR A 148 2.68 -18.31 -5.06
CA TYR A 148 3.85 -18.51 -4.20
C TYR A 148 5.10 -17.88 -4.83
N GLY A 149 5.88 -17.14 -4.04
CA GLY A 149 7.03 -16.35 -4.48
C GLY A 149 6.70 -14.87 -4.79
N SER A 150 5.43 -14.47 -4.75
CA SER A 150 5.02 -13.07 -4.90
C SER A 150 5.54 -12.20 -3.75
N ALA A 151 5.56 -12.76 -2.53
CA ALA A 151 6.13 -12.09 -1.37
C ALA A 151 7.63 -11.84 -1.56
N ASP A 152 8.39 -12.88 -1.93
CA ASP A 152 9.83 -12.78 -2.17
C ASP A 152 10.16 -11.74 -3.26
N GLN A 153 9.36 -11.68 -4.32
CA GLN A 153 9.50 -10.67 -5.36
C GLN A 153 9.28 -9.25 -4.80
N ALA A 154 8.20 -9.04 -4.04
CA ALA A 154 7.93 -7.74 -3.44
C ALA A 154 9.05 -7.29 -2.48
N TRP A 155 9.57 -8.19 -1.65
CA TRP A 155 10.68 -7.90 -0.74
C TRP A 155 12.00 -7.63 -1.48
N ALA A 156 12.29 -8.39 -2.55
CA ALA A 156 13.48 -8.19 -3.37
C ALA A 156 13.49 -6.82 -4.05
N ASP A 157 12.34 -6.37 -4.56
CA ASP A 157 12.19 -5.05 -5.18
C ASP A 157 12.20 -3.92 -4.16
N ALA A 158 11.66 -4.17 -2.96
CA ALA A 158 11.66 -3.20 -1.89
C ALA A 158 13.06 -2.94 -1.30
N ALA A 159 14.08 -3.73 -1.64
CA ALA A 159 15.47 -3.43 -1.33
C ALA A 159 16.02 -2.21 -2.10
N TYR A 160 15.26 -1.66 -3.06
CA TYR A 160 15.72 -0.60 -3.94
C TYR A 160 14.98 0.72 -3.77
N TYR A 161 15.71 1.82 -3.96
CA TYR A 161 15.19 3.11 -4.35
C TYR A 161 15.22 3.23 -5.87
N TYR A 162 14.13 3.65 -6.47
CA TYR A 162 13.95 3.83 -7.90
C TYR A 162 14.19 5.29 -8.30
N ILE A 163 15.12 5.49 -9.23
CA ILE A 163 15.60 6.80 -9.70
C ILE A 163 14.87 7.17 -10.98
N ASP A 164 14.49 8.44 -11.10
CA ASP A 164 13.94 9.02 -12.32
C ASP A 164 15.04 9.68 -13.17
N PRO A 165 15.04 9.50 -14.50
CA PRO A 165 14.08 8.72 -15.30
C PRO A 165 14.35 7.21 -15.32
N SER A 166 15.52 6.78 -14.85
CA SER A 166 15.89 5.36 -14.83
C SER A 166 17.00 5.08 -13.85
N GLY A 167 17.04 3.84 -13.34
CA GLY A 167 18.06 3.34 -12.43
C GLY A 167 17.48 2.97 -11.07
N ARG A 168 18.29 2.29 -10.27
CA ARG A 168 17.96 1.96 -8.90
C ARG A 168 19.21 1.81 -8.04
N GLU A 169 19.09 2.13 -6.76
CA GLU A 169 20.16 1.97 -5.78
C GLU A 169 19.65 1.17 -4.59
N LEU A 170 20.55 0.43 -3.94
CA LEU A 170 20.20 -0.30 -2.71
C LEU A 170 19.85 0.71 -1.62
N ARG A 171 18.71 0.48 -0.97
CA ARG A 171 18.25 1.30 0.13
C ARG A 171 17.62 0.42 1.19
N GLU A 172 18.24 0.44 2.37
CA GLU A 172 17.76 -0.27 3.55
C GLU A 172 16.26 -0.06 3.73
N LEU A 173 15.54 -1.18 3.88
CA LEU A 173 14.13 -1.19 4.20
C LEU A 173 13.98 -1.09 5.71
N LYS A 174 13.36 0.00 6.17
CA LYS A 174 13.08 0.18 7.59
C LYS A 174 11.66 -0.23 7.91
N GLU A 175 11.53 -1.01 8.97
CA GLU A 175 10.27 -1.57 9.42
C GLU A 175 9.45 -0.52 10.19
N GLY A 176 8.14 -0.64 10.08
CA GLY A 176 7.21 -0.06 11.05
C GLY A 176 6.62 -1.16 11.92
N THR A 177 5.65 -0.80 12.75
CA THR A 177 5.05 -1.73 13.71
C THR A 177 3.54 -1.80 13.51
N PHE A 178 3.00 -3.03 13.48
CA PHE A 178 1.56 -3.25 13.55
C PHE A 178 1.12 -3.35 15.01
N VAL A 179 0.13 -2.56 15.41
CA VAL A 179 -0.38 -2.59 16.79
C VAL A 179 -1.51 -3.60 16.92
N THR A 180 -1.34 -4.55 17.84
CA THR A 180 -2.38 -5.49 18.27
C THR A 180 -3.19 -4.81 19.36
N SER A 181 -4.45 -4.47 19.13
CA SER A 181 -5.26 -3.69 20.08
C SER A 181 -5.22 -4.23 21.52
N THR A 182 -4.57 -3.48 22.42
CA THR A 182 -5.03 -3.12 23.77
C THR A 182 -4.36 -1.80 24.17
N GLU A 183 -4.69 -0.70 23.51
CA GLU A 183 -4.47 0.63 24.09
C GLU A 183 -5.75 1.43 23.97
N SER A 184 -6.56 1.29 25.02
CA SER A 184 -7.54 2.29 25.42
C SER A 184 -6.77 3.48 25.96
N VAL A 185 -6.87 4.62 25.29
CA VAL A 185 -6.67 5.93 25.92
C VAL A 185 -7.88 6.78 25.58
#